data_AF-A0A9W8I1Q9-F1
#
_entry.id   AF-A0A9W8I1Q9-F1
#
_cell.length_a   1.000
_cell.length_b   1.000
_cell.length_c   1.000
_cell.angle_alpha   90.00
_cell.angle_beta   90.00
_cell.angle_gamma   90.00
#
_symmetry.space_group_name_H-M   'P 1'
#
loop_
_entity.id
_entity.type
_entity.pdbx_description
1 polymer ?
#
loop_
_entity_poly.entity_id
_entity_poly.type
_entity_poly.pdbx_seq_one_letter_code
_entity_poly.pdbx_strand_id
1 'polypeptide(L)'
;AQVEKCRRDFYQMANDVIVSVYAKKIHNDRSTVDFGEQSMHVHVEYGDKTYDETIELFAEIDPQTSAFEILSTKIEIKLTKKTPAQWPALEKDTQ
;
A
#
# COMPACT_ATOMS: atom_id res chain seq x y z
N ALA A 1 -0.88 -19.70 -7.02
CA ALA A 1 -1.79 -18.55 -7.13
C ALA A 1 -1.46 -17.76 -8.38
N GLN A 2 -2.45 -17.15 -9.03
CA GLN A 2 -2.22 -16.25 -10.17
C GLN A 2 -1.90 -14.86 -9.63
N VAL A 3 -0.69 -14.36 -9.91
CA VAL A 3 -0.30 -13.00 -9.56
C VAL A 3 -0.96 -12.02 -10.52
N GLU A 4 -1.84 -11.16 -10.02
CA GLU A 4 -2.53 -10.15 -10.84
C GLU A 4 -2.26 -8.74 -10.34
N LYS A 5 -2.06 -7.80 -11.26
CA LYS A 5 -1.96 -6.38 -10.91
C LYS A 5 -3.33 -5.86 -10.49
N CYS A 6 -3.45 -5.49 -9.21
CA CYS A 6 -4.62 -4.77 -8.71
C CYS A 6 -4.60 -3.31 -9.17
N ARG A 7 -5.79 -2.75 -9.39
CA ARG A 7 -5.91 -1.29 -9.51
C ARG A 7 -5.53 -0.69 -8.16
N ARG A 8 -4.70 0.34 -8.21
CA ARG A 8 -4.33 1.16 -7.05
C ARG A 8 -4.70 2.61 -7.29
N ASP A 9 -4.94 3.31 -6.21
CA ASP A 9 -5.09 4.76 -6.18
C ASP A 9 -4.43 5.30 -4.91
N PHE A 10 -4.06 6.56 -4.90
CA PHE A 10 -3.53 7.20 -3.70
C PHE A 10 -3.95 8.66 -3.62
N TYR A 11 -4.11 9.14 -2.40
CA TYR A 11 -4.24 10.55 -2.11
C TYR A 11 -3.40 10.89 -0.89
N GLN A 12 -3.14 12.17 -0.66
CA GLN A 12 -2.31 12.61 0.45
C GLN A 12 -3.00 13.69 1.26
N MET A 13 -2.76 13.62 2.56
CA MET A 13 -3.04 14.67 3.52
C MET A 13 -1.72 15.40 3.86
N ALA A 14 -1.76 16.34 4.80
CA ALA A 14 -0.58 17.08 5.23
C ALA A 14 0.57 16.14 5.65
N ASN A 15 0.28 15.16 6.51
CA ASN A 15 1.29 14.28 7.09
C ASN A 15 1.16 12.81 6.66
N ASP A 16 0.10 12.44 5.95
CA ASP A 16 -0.17 11.05 5.61
C ASP A 16 -0.37 10.89 4.10
N VAL A 17 -0.02 9.72 3.58
CA VAL A 17 -0.40 9.25 2.24
C VAL A 17 -1.32 8.04 2.43
N ILE A 18 -2.48 8.07 1.80
CA ILE A 18 -3.45 6.98 1.85
C ILE A 18 -3.45 6.29 0.49
N VAL A 19 -3.14 5.00 0.48
CA VAL A 19 -3.12 4.16 -0.71
C VAL A 19 -4.30 3.18 -0.64
N SER A 20 -5.08 3.11 -1.70
CA SER A 20 -6.20 2.18 -1.86
C SER A 20 -5.83 1.11 -2.89
N VAL A 21 -5.78 -0.15 -2.47
CA VAL A 21 -5.61 -1.31 -3.36
C VAL A 21 -6.95 -2.00 -3.54
N TYR A 22 -7.47 -2.03 -4.76
CA TYR A 22 -8.81 -2.56 -5.04
C TYR A 22 -8.77 -4.06 -5.32
N ALA A 23 -9.32 -4.83 -4.39
CA ALA A 23 -9.50 -6.28 -4.49
C ALA A 23 -10.82 -6.67 -3.85
N LYS A 24 -11.54 -7.64 -4.43
CA LYS A 24 -12.82 -8.14 -3.91
C LYS A 24 -12.62 -9.54 -3.35
N LYS A 25 -13.34 -9.87 -2.26
CA LYS A 25 -13.26 -11.16 -1.56
C LYS A 25 -11.84 -11.43 -0.99
N ILE A 26 -11.30 -10.45 -0.29
CA ILE A 26 -9.98 -10.53 0.35
C ILE A 26 -10.04 -11.50 1.53
N HIS A 27 -9.03 -12.36 1.62
CA HIS A 27 -8.81 -13.26 2.75
C HIS A 27 -7.98 -12.53 3.81
N ASN A 28 -8.64 -12.01 4.85
CA ASN A 28 -8.02 -11.16 5.88
C ASN A 28 -6.90 -11.87 6.65
N ASP A 29 -7.02 -13.19 6.85
CA ASP A 29 -6.07 -14.04 7.56
C ASP A 29 -4.78 -14.32 6.78
N ARG A 30 -4.79 -14.04 5.47
CA ARG A 30 -3.68 -14.32 4.55
C ARG A 30 -3.19 -13.09 3.79
N SER A 31 -3.67 -11.91 4.16
CA SER A 31 -3.28 -10.65 3.52
C SER A 31 -2.53 -9.79 4.52
N THR A 32 -1.35 -9.33 4.13
CA THR A 32 -0.45 -8.54 4.96
C THR A 32 0.11 -7.35 4.19
N VAL A 33 0.47 -6.30 4.93
CA VAL A 33 1.24 -5.19 4.39
C VAL A 33 2.42 -4.96 5.32
N ASP A 34 3.62 -5.08 4.76
CA ASP A 34 4.87 -4.86 5.47
C ASP A 34 5.44 -3.49 5.12
N PHE A 35 5.74 -2.69 6.14
CA PHE A 35 6.23 -1.32 5.97
C PHE A 35 7.75 -1.27 6.15
N GLY A 36 8.46 -0.77 5.14
CA GLY A 36 9.87 -0.40 5.20
C GLY A 36 10.05 1.11 5.33
N GLU A 37 11.29 1.57 5.51
CA GLU A 37 11.58 3.01 5.69
C GLU A 37 11.20 3.86 4.46
N GLN A 38 11.37 3.31 3.25
CA GLN A 38 11.02 3.97 1.99
C GLN A 38 10.35 2.99 1.01
N SER A 39 9.71 1.94 1.54
CA SER A 39 9.04 0.93 0.72
C SER A 39 7.86 0.35 1.48
N MET A 40 6.95 -0.27 0.74
CA MET A 40 5.94 -1.15 1.33
C MET A 40 5.79 -2.40 0.48
N HIS A 41 5.63 -3.55 1.12
CA HIS A 41 5.29 -4.79 0.45
C HIS A 41 3.84 -5.12 0.73
N VAL A 42 3.06 -5.30 -0.34
CA VAL A 42 1.64 -5.56 -0.27
C VAL A 42 1.39 -6.98 -0.73
N HIS A 43 0.95 -7.84 0.19
CA HIS A 43 0.57 -9.22 -0.08
C HIS A 43 -0.91 -9.41 0.21
N VAL A 44 -1.71 -9.75 -0.81
CA VAL A 44 -3.16 -9.87 -0.70
C VAL A 44 -3.62 -11.13 -1.41
N GLU A 45 -4.21 -12.05 -0.65
CA GLU A 45 -4.95 -13.16 -1.24
C GLU A 45 -6.43 -12.78 -1.39
N TYR A 46 -6.98 -12.92 -2.59
CA TYR A 46 -8.39 -12.63 -2.87
C TYR A 46 -8.98 -13.62 -3.88
N GLY A 47 -10.04 -14.34 -3.46
CA GLY A 47 -10.54 -15.49 -4.22
C GLY A 47 -9.45 -16.55 -4.42
N ASP A 48 -9.10 -16.85 -5.68
CA ASP A 48 -8.00 -17.76 -6.08
C ASP A 48 -6.78 -17.02 -6.65
N LYS A 49 -6.74 -15.69 -6.47
CA LYS A 49 -5.70 -14.79 -6.99
C LYS A 49 -4.89 -14.19 -5.84
N THR A 50 -3.67 -13.78 -6.16
CA THR A 50 -2.79 -13.08 -5.23
C THR A 50 -2.31 -11.79 -5.86
N TYR A 51 -2.30 -10.72 -5.10
CA TYR A 51 -1.58 -9.50 -5.42
C TYR A 51 -0.38 -9.43 -4.49
N ASP A 52 0.82 -9.51 -5.06
CA ASP A 52 2.08 -9.49 -4.33
C ASP A 52 3.00 -8.51 -5.05
N GLU A 53 3.23 -7.34 -4.44
CA GLU A 53 4.04 -6.28 -5.05
C GLU A 53 4.77 -5.48 -3.97
N THR A 54 6.07 -5.28 -4.18
CA THR A 54 6.87 -4.32 -3.43
C THR A 54 6.85 -2.99 -4.15
N ILE A 55 6.48 -1.94 -3.42
CA ILE A 55 6.33 -0.59 -3.92
C ILE A 55 7.40 0.27 -3.25
N GLU A 56 8.33 0.76 -4.06
CA GLU A 56 9.35 1.70 -3.64
C GLU A 56 8.74 3.09 -3.56
N LEU A 57 8.62 3.65 -2.36
CA LEU A 57 7.89 4.88 -2.11
C LEU A 57 8.70 6.11 -2.52
N PHE A 58 7.99 7.19 -2.87
CA PHE A 58 8.63 8.45 -3.27
C PHE A 58 9.56 9.01 -2.19
N ALA A 59 9.15 8.95 -0.92
CA ALA A 59 9.95 9.44 0.21
C ALA A 59 9.79 8.53 1.44
N GLU A 60 10.63 8.78 2.45
CA GLU A 60 10.61 8.01 3.69
C GLU A 60 9.31 8.19 4.48
N ILE A 61 8.87 7.08 5.08
CA ILE A 61 7.71 6.99 5.97
C ILE A 61 8.15 6.61 7.37
N ASP A 62 7.23 6.72 8.33
CA ASP A 62 7.36 6.11 9.65
C ASP A 62 6.60 4.75 9.65
N PRO A 63 7.31 3.61 9.60
CA PRO A 63 6.68 2.29 9.61
C PRO A 63 5.93 1.98 10.90
N GLN A 64 6.28 2.61 12.03
CA GLN A 64 5.68 2.32 13.32
C GLN A 64 4.30 2.94 13.47
N THR A 65 4.06 4.08 12.82
CA THR A 65 2.76 4.77 12.84
C THR A 65 1.94 4.53 11.57
N SER A 66 2.55 3.91 10.55
CA SER A 66 1.85 3.45 9.36
C SER A 66 1.02 2.22 9.68
N ALA A 67 -0.13 2.10 9.02
CA ALA A 67 -1.09 1.03 9.28
C ALA A 67 -1.89 0.70 8.02
N PHE A 68 -2.56 -0.45 8.00
CA PHE A 68 -3.48 -0.80 6.93
C PHE A 68 -4.78 -1.37 7.50
N GLU A 69 -5.84 -1.23 6.73
CA GLU A 69 -7.17 -1.77 7.03
C GLU A 69 -7.70 -2.48 5.79
N ILE A 70 -8.15 -3.72 5.99
CA ILE A 70 -8.80 -4.50 4.94
C ILE A 70 -10.30 -4.23 5.00
N LEU A 71 -10.83 -3.71 3.90
CA LEU A 71 -12.26 -3.46 3.71
C LEU A 71 -12.85 -4.49 2.74
N SER A 72 -14.18 -4.47 2.58
CA SER A 72 -14.91 -5.46 1.77
C SER A 72 -14.53 -5.47 0.28
N THR A 73 -14.03 -4.34 -0.25
CA THR A 73 -13.73 -4.15 -1.68
C THR A 73 -12.38 -3.53 -1.97
N LYS A 74 -11.57 -3.28 -0.93
CA LYS A 74 -10.25 -2.66 -1.04
C LYS A 74 -9.46 -2.85 0.24
N ILE A 75 -8.16 -2.60 0.17
CA ILE A 75 -7.30 -2.40 1.33
C ILE A 75 -6.90 -0.92 1.33
N GLU A 76 -7.10 -0.25 2.47
CA GLU A 76 -6.61 1.09 2.70
C GLU A 76 -5.32 1.03 3.51
N ILE A 77 -4.26 1.60 2.97
CA ILE A 77 -2.94 1.62 3.56
C ILE A 77 -2.64 3.08 3.89
N LYS A 78 -2.47 3.38 5.17
CA LYS A 78 -2.09 4.68 5.68
C LYS A 78 -0.58 4.70 5.94
N LEU A 79 0.12 5.53 5.18
CA LEU A 79 1.55 5.77 5.31
C LEU A 79 1.78 7.12 5.98
N THR A 80 2.44 7.14 7.13
CA THR A 80 2.80 8.41 7.79
C THR A 80 4.11 8.91 7.22
N LYS A 81 4.13 10.13 6.70
CA LYS A 81 5.33 10.77 6.15
C LYS A 81 6.31 11.05 7.28
N LYS A 82 7.56 10.62 7.14
CA LYS A 82 8.62 10.93 8.11
C LYS A 82 8.99 12.42 8.11
N THR A 83 8.94 13.03 6.93
CA THR A 83 9.17 14.46 6.73
C THR A 83 7.96 15.08 6.02
N PRO A 84 7.46 16.25 6.48
CA PRO A 84 6.41 16.97 5.77
C PRO A 84 6.84 17.29 4.34
N ALA A 85 6.23 16.60 3.38
CA ALA A 85 6.54 16.73 1.96
C ALA A 85 5.29 16.45 1.11
N GLN A 86 5.19 17.12 -0.03
CA GLN A 86 4.19 16.80 -1.04
C GLN A 86 4.74 15.73 -1.98
N TRP A 87 4.00 14.64 -2.14
CA TRP A 87 4.40 13.53 -2.99
C TRP A 87 3.80 13.73 -4.39
N PRO A 88 4.60 14.00 -5.44
CA PRO A 88 4.07 14.15 -6.79
C PRO A 88 3.62 12.80 -7.38
N ALA A 89 4.16 11.69 -6.88
CA ALA A 89 3.81 10.32 -7.22
C ALA A 89 3.87 9.46 -5.95
N LEU A 90 3.24 8.29 -5.98
CA LEU A 90 3.36 7.30 -4.89
C LEU A 90 4.73 6.64 -4.88
N GLU A 91 5.20 6.27 -6.07
CA GLU A 91 6.42 5.48 -6.26
C GLU A 91 7.60 6.39 -6.58
N LYS A 92 8.81 5.98 -6.20
CA LYS A 92 10.04 6.66 -6.65
C LYS A 92 10.19 6.44 -8.16
N ASP A 93 10.54 7.51 -8.87
CA ASP A 93 10.82 7.39 -10.30
C ASP A 93 12.10 6.57 -10.46
N THR A 94 11.98 5.39 -11.06
CA THR A 94 13.13 4.52 -11.34
C THR A 94 13.50 4.76 -12.79
N GLN A 95 14.31 5.79 -13.02
CA GLN A 95 14.81 6.15 -14.34
C GLN A 95 15.85 5.15 -14.85
#